data_AF-A0A2P8GVX4-F1
#
_entry.id   AF-A0A2P8GVX4-F1
#
_cell.length_a   1.000
_cell.length_b   1.000
_cell.length_c   1.000
_cell.angle_alpha   90.00
_cell.angle_beta   90.00
_cell.angle_gamma   90.00
#
_symmetry.space_group_name_H-M   'P 1'
#
loop_
_entity.id
_entity.type
_entity.pdbx_description
1 polymer ?
#
loop_
_entity_poly.entity_id
_entity_poly.type
_entity_poly.pdbx_seq_one_letter_code
_entity_poly.pdbx_strand_id
1 'polypeptide(L)'
;MVIAHARPAHAEDPTTVALTPGVERALSALLQRARRAEDETSGPNRRRAFRNTRHLLGGMRALGIPLHVLADALDVTVQSARARAGTDGPIRLDDFRRLIGPSVARTDGRGASHGQTLHPASTLIVAFLESITPSEGGGTLPR
;
A
#
# COMPACT_ATOMS: atom_id res chain seq x y z
N MET A 1 4.36 -30.25 28.06
CA MET A 1 4.06 -28.96 28.74
C MET A 1 3.91 -27.91 27.65
N VAL A 2 2.67 -27.56 27.27
CA VAL A 2 2.38 -26.61 26.20
C VAL A 2 2.17 -25.24 26.84
N ILE A 3 3.09 -24.31 26.63
CA ILE A 3 2.96 -22.94 27.12
C ILE A 3 2.05 -22.20 26.14
N ALA A 4 0.77 -22.10 26.50
CA ALA A 4 -0.17 -21.25 25.79
C ALA A 4 0.21 -19.79 26.04
N HIS A 5 0.87 -19.16 25.07
CA HIS A 5 1.14 -17.73 25.11
C HIS A 5 -0.19 -16.98 24.91
N ALA A 6 -0.75 -16.47 26.01
CA ALA A 6 -1.87 -15.56 25.98
C ALA A 6 -1.52 -14.35 25.08
N ARG A 7 -2.37 -14.09 24.08
CA ARG A 7 -2.27 -12.94 23.19
C ARG A 7 -2.45 -11.66 24.03
N PRO A 8 -1.44 -10.79 24.14
CA PRO A 8 -1.58 -9.57 24.94
C PRO A 8 -2.67 -8.68 24.31
N ALA A 9 -3.61 -8.23 25.13
CA ALA A 9 -4.58 -7.21 24.77
C ALA A 9 -3.79 -5.92 24.45
N HIS A 10 -3.66 -5.61 23.16
CA HIS A 10 -3.05 -4.36 22.74
C HIS A 10 -3.94 -3.20 23.21
N ALA A 11 -3.41 -2.35 24.09
CA ALA A 11 -4.02 -1.10 24.50
C ALA A 11 -4.50 -0.34 23.25
N GLU A 12 -5.76 0.04 23.26
CA GLU A 12 -6.45 0.58 22.09
C GLU A 12 -5.78 1.87 21.62
N ASP A 13 -5.13 1.80 20.46
CA ASP A 13 -4.53 2.95 19.77
C ASP A 13 -5.71 3.80 19.23
N PRO A 14 -5.94 5.02 19.75
CA PRO A 14 -7.24 5.70 19.67
C PRO A 14 -7.58 6.35 18.32
N THR A 15 -7.05 5.86 17.19
CA THR A 15 -7.48 6.32 15.86
C THR A 15 -7.29 5.21 14.83
N THR A 16 -7.94 4.08 15.06
CA THR A 16 -8.02 3.03 14.02
C THR A 16 -8.97 3.52 12.92
N VAL A 17 -8.41 3.89 11.78
CA VAL A 17 -9.20 4.18 10.58
C VAL A 17 -9.86 2.88 10.15
N ALA A 18 -11.20 2.83 10.22
CA ALA A 18 -11.96 1.70 9.71
C ALA A 18 -11.79 1.65 8.18
N LEU A 19 -11.05 0.66 7.70
CA LEU A 19 -10.90 0.40 6.28
C LEU A 19 -12.16 -0.29 5.76
N THR A 20 -12.70 0.17 4.63
CA THR A 20 -13.72 -0.63 3.93
C THR A 20 -13.08 -1.93 3.40
N PRO A 21 -13.83 -3.04 3.26
CA PRO A 21 -13.29 -4.29 2.75
C PRO A 21 -12.63 -4.16 1.36
N GLY A 22 -13.07 -3.20 0.55
CA GLY A 22 -12.43 -2.89 -0.73
C GLY A 22 -11.01 -2.34 -0.56
N VAL A 23 -10.82 -1.42 0.39
CA VAL A 23 -9.49 -0.82 0.69
C VAL A 23 -8.55 -1.88 1.22
N GLU A 24 -9.02 -2.69 2.16
CA GLU A 24 -8.20 -3.73 2.78
C GLU A 24 -7.68 -4.73 1.75
N ARG A 25 -8.54 -5.16 0.81
CA ARG A 25 -8.13 -6.01 -0.32
C ARG A 25 -7.13 -5.32 -1.24
N ALA A 26 -7.35 -4.05 -1.58
CA ALA A 26 -6.45 -3.30 -2.46
C ALA A 26 -5.06 -3.09 -1.83
N LEU A 27 -5.01 -2.76 -0.54
CA LEU A 27 -3.77 -2.62 0.24
C LEU A 27 -3.04 -3.95 0.35
N SER A 28 -3.76 -5.03 0.64
CA SER A 28 -3.19 -6.38 0.71
C SER A 28 -2.58 -6.79 -0.62
N ALA A 29 -3.31 -6.59 -1.73
CA ALA A 29 -2.79 -6.86 -3.07
C ALA A 29 -1.54 -6.02 -3.40
N LEU A 30 -1.53 -4.74 -3.02
CA LEU A 30 -0.38 -3.87 -3.23
C LEU A 30 0.85 -4.32 -2.43
N LEU A 31 0.68 -4.67 -1.15
CA LEU A 31 1.74 -5.16 -0.29
C LEU A 31 2.30 -6.51 -0.76
N GLN A 32 1.43 -7.42 -1.19
CA GLN A 32 1.84 -8.72 -1.76
C GLN A 32 2.64 -8.55 -3.06
N ARG A 33 2.25 -7.61 -3.92
CA ARG A 33 3.02 -7.30 -5.15
C ARG A 33 4.39 -6.69 -4.83
N ALA A 34 4.44 -5.77 -3.87
CA ALA A 34 5.71 -5.20 -3.40
C ALA A 34 6.62 -6.30 -2.86
N ARG A 35 6.07 -7.20 -2.03
CA ARG A 35 6.79 -8.35 -1.49
C ARG A 35 7.31 -9.28 -2.59
N ARG A 36 6.46 -9.65 -3.54
CA ARG A 36 6.86 -10.48 -4.68
C ARG A 36 7.98 -9.83 -5.48
N ALA A 37 7.94 -8.51 -5.69
CA ALA A 37 9.02 -7.79 -6.34
C ALA A 37 10.34 -7.85 -5.52
N GLU A 38 10.30 -7.86 -4.19
CA GLU A 38 11.51 -8.10 -3.37
C GLU A 38 12.13 -9.47 -3.63
N ASP A 39 11.28 -10.49 -3.72
CA ASP A 39 11.68 -11.89 -3.82
C ASP A 39 12.18 -12.24 -5.23
N GLU A 40 11.57 -11.65 -6.27
CA GLU A 40 11.95 -11.87 -7.68
C GLU A 40 13.19 -11.06 -8.11
N THR A 41 13.55 -10.02 -7.36
CA THR A 41 14.64 -9.11 -7.76
C THR A 41 15.95 -9.45 -7.06
N SER A 42 17.05 -9.51 -7.82
CA SER A 42 18.40 -9.75 -7.32
C SER A 42 19.34 -8.52 -7.47
N GLY A 43 20.49 -8.55 -6.80
CA GLY A 43 21.53 -7.52 -6.95
C GLY A 43 21.10 -6.10 -6.53
N PRO A 44 21.56 -5.04 -7.23
CA PRO A 44 21.25 -3.64 -6.91
C PRO A 44 19.75 -3.33 -6.90
N ASN A 45 18.98 -3.99 -7.77
CA ASN A 45 17.54 -3.78 -7.88
C ASN A 45 16.78 -4.31 -6.66
N ARG A 46 17.32 -5.33 -5.96
CA ARG A 46 16.73 -5.88 -4.73
C ARG A 46 16.63 -4.82 -3.63
N ARG A 47 17.66 -3.97 -3.49
CA ARG A 47 17.67 -2.86 -2.52
C ARG A 47 16.57 -1.84 -2.82
N ARG A 48 16.29 -1.58 -4.10
CA ARG A 48 15.20 -0.69 -4.54
C ARG A 48 13.83 -1.29 -4.22
N ALA A 49 13.63 -2.59 -4.50
CA ALA A 49 12.39 -3.28 -4.17
C ALA A 49 12.12 -3.26 -2.66
N PHE A 50 13.10 -3.61 -1.83
CA PHE A 50 13.00 -3.52 -0.37
C PHE A 50 12.65 -2.10 0.09
N ARG A 51 13.31 -1.09 -0.47
CA ARG A 51 13.04 0.32 -0.14
C ARG A 51 11.59 0.70 -0.46
N ASN A 52 11.04 0.27 -1.60
CA ASN A 52 9.65 0.54 -1.97
C ASN A 52 8.66 -0.06 -0.95
N THR A 53 8.87 -1.30 -0.50
CA THR A 53 8.02 -1.91 0.53
C THR A 53 8.09 -1.14 1.85
N ARG A 54 9.29 -0.69 2.27
CA ARG A 54 9.44 0.14 3.46
C ARG A 54 8.67 1.46 3.34
N HIS A 55 8.73 2.13 2.18
CA HIS A 55 7.96 3.34 1.94
C HIS A 55 6.45 3.11 1.99
N LEU A 56 5.95 1.99 1.43
CA LEU A 56 4.54 1.63 1.50
C LEU A 56 4.10 1.41 2.95
N LEU A 57 4.87 0.63 3.72
CA LEU A 57 4.59 0.40 5.13
C LEU A 57 4.61 1.69 5.95
N GLY A 58 5.62 2.55 5.73
CA GLY A 58 5.70 3.85 6.38
C GLY A 58 4.53 4.77 6.03
N GLY A 59 4.13 4.82 4.75
CA GLY A 59 2.98 5.58 4.29
C GLY A 59 1.66 5.08 4.88
N MET A 60 1.44 3.77 4.89
CA MET A 60 0.25 3.15 5.50
C MET A 60 0.19 3.37 7.01
N ARG A 61 1.34 3.36 7.68
CA ARG A 61 1.45 3.71 9.11
C ARG A 61 1.11 5.17 9.37
N ALA A 62 1.59 6.08 8.52
CA ALA A 62 1.25 7.50 8.61
C ALA A 62 -0.25 7.76 8.37
N LEU A 63 -0.93 6.86 7.66
CA LEU A 63 -2.39 6.88 7.47
C LEU A 63 -3.17 6.23 8.63
N GLY A 64 -2.49 5.80 9.70
CA GLY A 64 -3.13 5.19 10.88
C GLY A 64 -3.45 3.70 10.73
N ILE A 65 -2.94 3.02 9.70
CA ILE A 65 -3.17 1.57 9.55
C ILE A 65 -2.33 0.82 10.59
N PRO A 66 -2.94 -0.05 11.41
CA PRO A 66 -2.23 -0.71 12.50
C PRO A 66 -1.24 -1.75 11.97
N LEU A 67 -0.12 -1.92 12.70
CA LEU A 67 0.99 -2.80 12.27
C LEU A 67 0.58 -4.27 12.11
N HIS A 68 -0.39 -4.76 12.88
CA HIS A 68 -0.83 -6.15 12.77
C HIS A 68 -1.54 -6.42 11.44
N VAL A 69 -2.41 -5.51 10.98
CA VAL A 69 -3.05 -5.59 9.66
C VAL A 69 -2.00 -5.59 8.55
N LEU A 70 -0.98 -4.72 8.64
CA LEU A 70 0.10 -4.66 7.66
C LEU A 70 0.99 -5.92 7.67
N ALA A 71 1.18 -6.52 8.84
CA ALA A 71 1.94 -7.75 9.00
C ALA A 71 1.19 -8.95 8.41
N ASP A 72 -0.10 -9.06 8.70
CA ASP A 72 -1.00 -10.09 8.16
C ASP A 72 -1.06 -9.98 6.62
N ALA A 73 -1.20 -8.77 6.08
CA ALA A 73 -1.23 -8.54 4.63
C ALA A 73 0.08 -8.94 3.91
N LEU A 74 1.23 -8.87 4.60
CA LEU A 74 2.55 -9.23 4.08
C LEU A 74 2.95 -10.68 4.39
N ASP A 75 2.15 -11.41 5.15
CA ASP A 75 2.50 -12.73 5.70
C ASP A 75 3.85 -12.72 6.45
N VAL A 76 4.02 -11.75 7.36
CA VAL A 76 5.21 -11.61 8.20
C VAL A 76 4.84 -11.37 9.65
N THR A 77 5.80 -11.54 10.56
CA THR A 77 5.59 -11.18 11.97
C THR A 77 5.42 -9.66 12.14
N VAL A 78 4.64 -9.25 13.14
CA VAL A 78 4.49 -7.82 13.52
C VAL A 78 5.85 -7.15 13.78
N GLN A 79 6.80 -7.87 14.38
CA GLN A 79 8.16 -7.39 14.59
C GLN A 79 8.91 -7.15 13.27
N SER A 80 8.76 -8.06 12.29
CA SER A 80 9.32 -7.89 10.94
C SER A 80 8.70 -6.68 10.24
N ALA A 81 7.37 -6.53 10.28
CA ALA A 81 6.69 -5.36 9.73
C ALA A 81 7.16 -4.06 10.38
N ARG A 82 7.30 -4.03 11.72
CA ARG A 82 7.83 -2.89 12.47
C ARG A 82 9.24 -2.51 12.03
N ALA A 83 10.15 -3.48 11.92
CA ALA A 83 11.54 -3.24 11.48
C ALA A 83 11.63 -2.75 10.03
N ARG A 84 10.60 -3.02 9.22
CA ARG A 84 10.49 -2.55 7.84
C ARG A 84 9.81 -1.19 7.70
N ALA A 85 8.91 -0.81 8.61
CA ALA A 85 8.12 0.43 8.54
C ALA A 85 8.91 1.74 8.75
N GLY A 86 10.24 1.73 8.61
CA GLY A 86 11.07 2.93 8.66
C GLY A 86 10.93 3.76 7.38
N THR A 87 10.60 5.05 7.54
CA THR A 87 10.50 6.02 6.45
C THR A 87 11.87 6.62 6.12
N ASP A 88 12.52 6.15 5.07
CA ASP A 88 13.67 6.85 4.46
C ASP A 88 13.21 7.67 3.25
N GLY A 89 12.29 8.62 3.46
CA GLY A 89 11.87 9.60 2.46
C GLY A 89 10.68 9.19 1.56
N PRO A 90 10.46 9.89 0.43
CA PRO A 90 9.34 9.65 -0.48
C PRO A 90 9.59 8.50 -1.47
N ILE A 91 8.51 7.85 -1.93
CA ILE A 91 8.55 6.88 -3.03
C ILE A 91 8.49 7.61 -4.37
N ARG A 92 9.30 7.18 -5.36
CA ARG A 92 9.23 7.74 -6.72
C ARG A 92 7.93 7.31 -7.39
N LEU A 93 7.28 8.21 -8.13
CA LEU A 93 6.01 7.91 -8.80
C LEU A 93 6.12 6.72 -9.76
N ASP A 94 7.22 6.60 -10.52
CA ASP A 94 7.42 5.47 -11.44
C ASP A 94 7.53 4.12 -10.72
N ASP A 95 8.10 4.11 -9.52
CA ASP A 95 8.18 2.91 -8.69
C ASP A 95 6.81 2.52 -8.16
N PHE A 96 6.02 3.50 -7.71
CA PHE A 96 4.65 3.28 -7.28
C PHE A 96 3.76 2.74 -8.42
N ARG A 97 3.88 3.33 -9.62
CA ARG A 97 3.15 2.90 -10.83
C ARG A 97 3.42 1.45 -11.21
N ARG A 98 4.67 1.00 -11.06
CA ARG A 98 5.04 -0.40 -11.32
C ARG A 98 4.36 -1.37 -10.36
N LEU A 99 4.09 -0.96 -9.11
CA LEU A 99 3.47 -1.80 -8.10
C LEU A 99 1.94 -1.92 -8.27
N ILE A 100 1.26 -0.83 -8.63
CA ILE A 100 -0.18 -0.84 -8.91
C ILE A 100 -0.52 -1.55 -10.23
N GLY A 101 0.45 -1.66 -11.14
CA GLY A 101 0.31 -2.32 -12.44
C GLY A 101 -0.58 -1.56 -13.43
N PRO A 102 -0.69 -2.05 -14.68
CA PRO A 102 -1.40 -1.34 -15.75
C PRO A 102 -2.92 -1.26 -15.54
N SER A 103 -3.50 -2.13 -14.70
CA SER A 103 -4.94 -2.18 -14.46
C SER A 103 -5.47 -1.01 -13.64
N VAL A 104 -4.63 -0.34 -12.86
CA VAL A 104 -4.99 0.87 -12.08
C VAL A 104 -4.58 2.15 -12.84
N ALA A 105 -3.72 2.03 -13.86
CA ALA A 105 -3.23 3.17 -14.65
C ALA A 105 -4.18 3.59 -15.78
N ARG A 106 -5.34 2.94 -15.95
CA ARG A 106 -6.42 3.39 -16.85
C ARG A 106 -7.28 4.44 -16.17
N THR A 107 -6.66 5.53 -15.72
CA THR A 107 -7.37 6.76 -15.40
C THR A 107 -6.72 7.83 -16.27
N ASP A 108 -7.33 8.01 -17.44
CA ASP A 108 -7.38 9.19 -18.29
C ASP A 108 -6.05 9.91 -18.49
N GLY A 109 -5.35 9.54 -19.56
CA GLY A 109 -4.02 10.03 -19.94
C GLY A 109 -3.92 11.52 -20.26
N ARG A 110 -4.12 12.40 -19.27
CA ARG A 110 -3.73 13.81 -19.30
C ARG A 110 -2.76 14.12 -18.17
N GLY A 111 -1.46 14.14 -18.48
CA GLY A 111 -0.56 15.11 -17.85
C GLY A 111 0.46 14.64 -16.81
N ALA A 112 0.95 13.39 -16.83
CA ALA A 112 2.05 13.01 -15.92
C ALA A 112 3.45 13.22 -16.51
N SER A 113 4.07 14.34 -16.16
CA SER A 113 5.46 14.70 -16.46
C SER A 113 6.47 13.79 -15.72
N HIS A 114 7.54 13.40 -16.41
CA HIS A 114 8.68 12.65 -15.86
C HIS A 114 9.31 13.35 -14.64
N GLY A 115 9.58 12.61 -13.56
CA GLY A 115 10.40 13.09 -12.44
C GLY A 115 9.65 13.56 -11.18
N GLN A 116 8.33 13.41 -11.10
CA GLN A 116 7.60 13.79 -9.89
C GLN A 116 7.89 12.85 -8.72
N THR A 117 8.20 13.45 -7.58
CA THR A 117 8.33 12.79 -6.27
C THR A 117 7.03 13.02 -5.53
N LEU A 118 6.31 11.96 -5.20
CA LEU A 118 5.01 12.07 -4.54
C LEU A 118 5.12 11.72 -3.06
N HIS A 119 4.36 12.43 -2.24
CA HIS A 119 4.21 12.07 -0.84
C HIS A 119 3.35 10.79 -0.74
N PRO A 120 3.81 9.72 -0.07
CA PRO A 120 3.16 8.41 -0.13
C PRO A 120 1.71 8.42 0.42
N ALA A 121 1.42 9.31 1.37
CA ALA A 121 0.06 9.50 1.90
C ALA A 121 -0.90 10.09 0.86
N SER A 122 -0.44 11.03 0.01
CA SER A 122 -1.28 11.73 -0.97
C SER A 122 -1.59 10.86 -2.20
N THR A 123 -0.66 10.01 -2.63
CA THR A 123 -0.86 9.13 -3.79
C THR A 123 -1.83 7.99 -3.50
N LEU A 124 -1.76 7.41 -2.30
CA LEU A 124 -2.71 6.39 -1.87
C LEU A 124 -4.11 6.98 -1.85
N ILE A 125 -4.30 8.20 -1.33
CA ILE A 125 -5.62 8.82 -1.26
C ILE A 125 -6.19 9.17 -2.64
N VAL A 126 -5.40 9.72 -3.58
CA VAL A 126 -5.93 10.10 -4.91
C VAL A 126 -6.25 8.87 -5.78
N ALA A 127 -5.33 7.91 -5.89
CA ALA A 127 -5.57 6.68 -6.65
C ALA A 127 -6.69 5.82 -6.03
N PHE A 128 -6.86 5.92 -4.71
CA PHE A 128 -7.94 5.27 -3.99
C PHE A 128 -9.26 5.99 -4.20
N LEU A 129 -9.35 7.32 -4.01
CA LEU A 129 -10.59 8.10 -4.22
C LEU A 129 -11.14 7.95 -5.65
N GLU A 130 -10.27 7.92 -6.65
CA GLU A 130 -10.66 7.68 -8.05
C GLU A 130 -11.14 6.23 -8.31
N SER A 131 -10.70 5.26 -7.51
CA SER A 131 -11.11 3.86 -7.64
C SER A 131 -12.44 3.51 -6.95
N ILE A 132 -12.91 4.38 -6.03
CA ILE A 132 -14.17 4.17 -5.30
C ILE A 132 -15.31 5.04 -5.86
N THR A 133 -15.00 6.06 -6.69
CA THR A 133 -16.04 6.73 -7.47
C THR A 133 -16.56 5.74 -8.52
N PRO A 134 -17.80 5.23 -8.42
CA PRO A 134 -18.40 4.55 -9.55
C PRO A 134 -18.38 5.53 -10.73
N SER A 135 -17.86 5.07 -11.87
CA SER A 135 -18.00 5.77 -13.14
C SER A 135 -19.50 5.97 -13.37
N GLU A 136 -20.03 7.15 -13.03
CA GLU A 136 -21.43 7.46 -13.30
C GLU A 136 -21.63 7.38 -14.81
N GLY A 137 -22.55 6.50 -15.19
CA GLY A 137 -22.68 5.98 -16.53
C GLY A 137 -22.81 7.07 -17.60
N GLY A 138 -22.06 6.87 -18.69
CA GLY A 138 -22.45 7.30 -20.01
C GLY A 138 -23.70 6.55 -20.46
N GLY A 139 -24.85 6.87 -19.86
CA GLY A 139 -26.15 6.48 -20.36
C GLY A 139 -26.46 7.26 -21.62
N THR A 140 -26.21 6.65 -22.77
CA THR A 140 -26.65 7.14 -24.09
C THR A 140 -28.17 7.23 -24.08
N LEU A 141 -28.73 8.44 -24.21
CA LEU A 141 -30.17 8.65 -24.41
C LEU A 141 -30.62 7.97 -25.72
N PRO A 142 -31.69 7.15 -25.72
CA PRO A 142 -32.34 6.76 -26.95
C PRO A 142 -33.06 7.98 -27.56
N ARG A 143 -32.91 8.15 -28.88
CA ARG A 143 -33.61 9.15 -29.68
C ARG A 143 -35.09 8.83 -29.82
#